data_AF-A0A1G8TC83-F1
#
_entry.id   AF-A0A1G8TC83-F1
#
_cell.length_a   1.000
_cell.length_b   1.000
_cell.length_c   1.000
_cell.angle_alpha   90.00
_cell.angle_beta   90.00
_cell.angle_gamma   90.00
#
_symmetry.space_group_name_H-M   'P 1'
#
loop_
_entity.id
_entity.type
_entity.pdbx_description
1 polymer ?
#
loop_
_entity_poly.entity_id
_entity_poly.type
_entity_poly.pdbx_seq_one_letter_code
_entity_poly.pdbx_strand_id
1 'polypeptide(L)'
;MCTALSRRRSSRNVGGHTQVNHLDGNKENNSATNLEWCNGSANCIHALATDLYESARGEAIGSAVLTEAAIIEIRAMAASGRYHKDIAELFGVGRKAITKIVNRQRWKHVA
;
A
#
# COMPACT_ATOMS: atom_id res chain seq x y z
N MET A 1 -46.03 -23.81 16.35
CA MET A 1 -44.93 -23.87 17.34
C MET A 1 -43.64 -23.45 16.65
N CYS A 2 -43.09 -22.31 17.06
CA CYS A 2 -41.76 -21.81 16.68
C CYS A 2 -40.68 -22.75 17.19
N THR A 3 -39.64 -23.07 16.40
CA THR A 3 -38.23 -22.76 16.77
C THR A 3 -37.23 -23.02 15.64
N ALA A 4 -36.75 -21.89 15.10
CA ALA A 4 -35.39 -21.55 14.70
C ALA A 4 -34.38 -22.66 14.30
N LEU A 5 -33.99 -22.60 13.03
CA LEU A 5 -32.69 -23.05 12.51
C LEU A 5 -31.54 -22.50 13.38
N SER A 6 -30.84 -23.40 14.07
CA SER A 6 -29.65 -23.07 14.86
C SER A 6 -28.47 -22.76 13.93
N ARG A 7 -28.39 -21.51 13.45
CA ARG A 7 -27.15 -20.95 12.88
C ARG A 7 -26.19 -20.62 14.02
N ARG A 8 -25.54 -21.63 14.61
CA ARG A 8 -24.34 -21.41 15.42
C ARG A 8 -23.13 -21.44 14.50
N ARG A 9 -22.80 -20.31 13.86
CA ARG A 9 -21.40 -20.05 13.48
C ARG A 9 -20.66 -19.80 14.78
N SER A 10 -20.13 -20.89 15.34
CA SER A 10 -19.32 -20.90 16.54
C SER A 10 -18.13 -19.96 16.35
N SER A 11 -18.14 -18.81 17.01
CA SER A 11 -17.02 -17.86 17.13
C SER A 11 -15.89 -18.43 18.01
N ARG A 12 -15.51 -19.69 17.79
CA ARG A 12 -14.36 -20.26 18.48
C ARG A 12 -13.13 -19.73 17.75
N ASN A 13 -12.28 -19.00 18.47
CA ASN A 13 -10.95 -18.64 18.02
C ASN A 13 -10.15 -19.94 17.82
N VAL A 14 -10.16 -20.46 16.59
CA VAL A 14 -9.41 -21.66 16.24
C VAL A 14 -7.98 -21.21 15.98
N GLY A 15 -7.08 -21.59 16.90
CA GLY A 15 -5.62 -21.40 16.91
C GLY A 15 -5.04 -20.48 15.82
N GLY A 16 -4.82 -19.21 16.16
CA GLY A 16 -4.03 -18.27 15.35
C GLY A 16 -4.75 -16.99 14.92
N HIS A 17 -6.06 -16.87 15.20
CA HIS A 17 -6.87 -15.71 14.82
C HIS A 17 -6.94 -14.73 16.01
N THR A 18 -5.97 -13.83 16.12
CA THR A 18 -5.84 -12.91 17.27
C THR A 18 -6.50 -11.55 17.06
N GLN A 19 -7.03 -11.28 15.87
CA GLN A 19 -7.60 -9.98 15.49
C GLN A 19 -9.07 -10.13 15.09
N VAL A 20 -9.85 -9.05 15.24
CA VAL A 20 -11.23 -8.95 14.75
C VAL A 20 -11.23 -8.08 13.51
N ASN A 21 -11.82 -8.58 12.42
CA ASN A 21 -12.01 -7.86 11.17
C ASN A 21 -13.50 -7.52 10.95
N HIS A 22 -13.77 -6.39 10.29
CA HIS A 22 -15.10 -5.99 9.84
C HIS A 22 -15.24 -6.37 8.37
N LEU A 23 -16.19 -7.26 8.05
CA LEU A 23 -16.37 -7.81 6.71
C LEU A 23 -16.68 -6.75 5.65
N ASP A 24 -17.39 -5.69 6.05
CA ASP A 24 -17.76 -4.57 5.19
C ASP A 24 -16.73 -3.42 5.19
N GLY A 25 -15.65 -3.53 5.98
CA GLY A 25 -14.65 -2.48 6.12
C GLY A 25 -15.09 -1.25 6.94
N ASN A 26 -16.32 -1.22 7.44
CA ASN A 26 -16.85 -0.09 8.20
C ASN A 26 -16.70 -0.33 9.71
N LYS A 27 -15.87 0.48 10.35
CA LYS A 27 -15.58 0.43 11.80
C LYS A 27 -16.79 0.81 12.68
N GLU A 28 -17.83 1.40 12.10
CA GLU A 28 -19.06 1.75 12.84
C GLU A 28 -20.08 0.59 12.87
N ASN A 29 -19.99 -0.38 11.95
CA ASN A 29 -20.91 -1.50 11.86
C ASN A 29 -20.50 -2.66 12.79
N ASN A 30 -20.86 -2.53 14.07
CA ASN A 30 -20.51 -3.48 15.14
C ASN A 30 -21.45 -4.71 15.24
N SER A 31 -22.25 -5.01 14.21
CA SER A 31 -23.11 -6.20 14.23
C SER A 31 -22.28 -7.47 14.36
N ALA A 32 -22.67 -8.40 15.22
CA ALA A 32 -21.97 -9.68 15.39
C ALA A 32 -21.89 -10.50 14.08
N THR A 33 -22.77 -10.24 13.12
CA THR A 33 -22.74 -10.87 11.79
C THR A 33 -21.75 -10.21 10.83
N ASN A 34 -21.28 -9.01 11.14
CA ASN A 34 -20.30 -8.24 10.36
C ASN A 34 -18.86 -8.47 10.84
N LEU A 35 -18.67 -9.12 11.99
CA LEU A 35 -17.36 -9.35 12.59
C LEU A 35 -16.87 -10.78 12.36
N GLU A 36 -15.58 -10.92 12.07
CA GLU A 36 -14.91 -12.21 11.97
C GLU A 36 -13.59 -12.22 12.75
N TRP A 37 -13.22 -13.39 13.29
CA TRP A 37 -11.88 -13.61 13.82
C TRP A 37 -10.93 -13.86 12.66
N CYS A 38 -9.91 -13.02 12.52
CA CYS A 38 -8.89 -13.11 11.50
C CYS A 38 -7.49 -13.19 12.14
N ASN A 39 -6.49 -13.60 11.36
CA ASN A 39 -5.09 -13.36 11.71
C ASN A 39 -4.58 -12.10 11.01
N GLY A 40 -3.41 -11.60 11.40
CA GLY A 40 -2.89 -10.33 10.87
C GLY A 40 -2.68 -10.32 9.36
N SER A 41 -2.24 -11.44 8.75
CA SER A 41 -2.03 -11.49 7.30
C SER A 41 -3.34 -11.48 6.53
N ALA A 42 -4.35 -12.22 6.99
CA ALA A 42 -5.69 -12.21 6.40
C ALA A 42 -6.33 -10.82 6.50
N ASN A 43 -6.14 -10.12 7.62
CA ASN A 43 -6.64 -8.76 7.82
C ASN A 43 -5.98 -7.76 6.84
N CYS A 44 -4.65 -7.85 6.65
CA CYS A 44 -3.94 -7.04 5.66
C CYS A 44 -4.39 -7.34 4.22
N ILE A 45 -4.61 -8.62 3.87
CA ILE A 45 -5.11 -9.00 2.55
C ILE A 45 -6.52 -8.46 2.33
N HIS A 46 -7.39 -8.55 3.34
CA HIS A 46 -8.73 -7.98 3.29
C HIS A 46 -8.67 -6.45 3.08
N ALA A 47 -7.86 -5.73 3.86
CA ALA A 47 -7.70 -4.28 3.73
C ALA A 47 -7.15 -3.85 2.36
N LEU A 48 -6.28 -4.65 1.74
CA LEU A 48 -5.82 -4.43 0.37
C LEU A 48 -6.92 -4.70 -0.66
N ALA A 49 -7.74 -5.73 -0.45
CA ALA A 49 -8.83 -6.11 -1.36
C ALA A 49 -10.04 -5.14 -1.29
N THR A 50 -10.22 -4.46 -0.16
CA THR A 50 -11.29 -3.48 0.06
C THR A 50 -10.83 -2.02 -0.07
N ASP A 51 -9.62 -1.80 -0.60
CA ASP A 51 -9.01 -0.47 -0.78
C ASP A 51 -8.94 0.38 0.53
N LEU A 52 -8.97 -0.26 1.70
CA LEU A 52 -8.81 0.39 3.00
C LEU A 52 -7.35 0.71 3.32
N TYR A 53 -6.41 0.15 2.54
CA TYR A 53 -4.98 0.35 2.69
C TYR A 53 -4.42 1.12 1.50
N GLU A 54 -4.52 2.46 1.56
CA GLU A 54 -3.85 3.32 0.58
C GLU A 54 -2.36 3.42 0.89
N SER A 55 -1.54 2.74 0.10
CA SER A 55 -0.09 2.87 0.22
C SER A 55 0.33 4.23 -0.34
N ALA A 56 0.83 5.12 0.53
CA ALA A 56 1.48 6.35 0.09
C ALA A 56 2.56 6.04 -0.96
N ARG A 57 2.56 6.76 -2.08
CA ARG A 57 3.49 6.58 -3.20
C ARG A 57 4.18 7.89 -3.53
N GLY A 58 5.45 7.79 -3.93
CA GLY A 58 6.20 8.95 -4.39
C GLY A 58 6.28 10.02 -3.31
N GLU A 59 5.87 11.24 -3.64
CA GLU A 59 5.90 12.40 -2.74
C GLU A 59 4.89 12.32 -1.59
N ALA A 60 3.87 11.47 -1.69
CA ALA A 60 2.95 11.21 -0.59
C ALA A 60 3.63 10.43 0.57
N ILE A 61 4.81 9.84 0.33
CA ILE A 61 5.60 9.18 1.38
C ILE A 61 6.32 10.27 2.18
N GLY A 62 6.09 10.34 3.49
CA GLY A 62 6.68 11.38 4.36
C GLY A 62 8.22 11.39 4.44
N SER A 63 8.89 10.34 3.96
CA SER A 63 10.35 10.24 3.83
C SER A 63 10.86 10.37 2.39
N ALA A 64 10.01 10.81 1.45
CA ALA A 64 10.39 10.99 0.06
C ALA A 64 11.42 12.11 -0.09
N VAL A 65 12.57 11.78 -0.68
CA VAL A 65 13.64 12.74 -1.00
C VAL A 65 13.38 13.44 -2.33
N LEU A 66 12.62 12.81 -3.23
CA LEU A 66 12.34 13.30 -4.57
C LEU A 66 10.85 13.58 -4.73
N THR A 67 10.52 14.68 -5.42
CA THR A 67 9.15 15.07 -5.81
C THR A 67 8.85 14.65 -7.24
N GLU A 68 7.58 14.69 -7.66
CA GLU A 68 7.22 14.38 -9.05
C GLU A 68 7.92 15.32 -10.05
N ALA A 69 8.03 16.61 -9.72
CA ALA A 69 8.74 17.59 -10.53
C ALA A 69 10.22 17.23 -10.71
N ALA A 70 10.90 16.81 -9.64
CA ALA A 70 12.29 16.37 -9.70
C ALA A 70 12.46 15.13 -10.61
N ILE A 71 11.49 14.21 -10.62
CA ILE A 71 11.52 13.04 -11.50
C ILE A 71 11.43 13.43 -12.98
N ILE A 72 10.56 14.38 -13.33
CA ILE A 72 10.44 14.91 -14.68
C ILE A 72 11.78 15.55 -15.11
N GLU A 73 12.36 16.35 -14.23
CA GLU A 73 13.64 17.02 -14.48
C GLU A 73 14.80 16.02 -14.67
N ILE A 74 14.90 15.01 -13.79
CA ILE A 74 15.88 13.92 -13.89
C ILE A 74 15.78 13.22 -15.25
N ARG A 75 14.55 12.92 -15.71
CA ARG A 75 14.33 12.26 -17.01
C ARG A 75 14.73 13.16 -18.17
N ALA A 76 14.40 14.45 -18.11
CA ALA A 76 14.80 15.43 -19.12
C ALA A 76 16.32 15.57 -19.21
N MET A 77 17.02 15.70 -18.07
CA MET A 77 18.49 15.77 -18.04
C MET A 77 19.16 14.50 -18.56
N ALA A 78 18.62 13.33 -18.25
CA ALA A 78 19.15 12.08 -18.79
C ALA A 78 18.93 11.98 -20.30
N ALA A 79 17.76 12.42 -20.79
CA ALA A 79 17.45 12.46 -22.22
C ALA A 79 18.34 13.46 -22.99
N SER A 80 18.78 14.55 -22.35
CA SER A 80 19.74 15.49 -22.91
C SER A 80 21.19 14.97 -22.89
N GLY A 81 21.42 13.72 -22.48
CA GLY A 81 22.73 13.06 -22.51
C GLY A 81 23.60 13.29 -21.28
N ARG A 82 23.07 13.88 -20.20
CA ARG A 82 23.84 14.10 -18.96
C ARG A 82 24.13 12.77 -18.27
N TYR A 83 25.33 12.64 -17.70
CA TYR A 83 25.69 11.42 -17.00
C TYR A 83 24.86 11.24 -15.71
N HIS A 84 24.41 10.01 -15.47
CA HIS A 84 23.60 9.68 -14.29
C HIS A 84 24.34 9.94 -12.96
N LYS A 85 25.68 10.00 -12.98
CA LYS A 85 26.48 10.36 -11.80
C LYS A 85 26.25 11.83 -11.42
N ASP A 86 26.29 12.72 -12.40
CA ASP A 86 26.17 14.17 -12.18
C ASP A 86 24.75 14.54 -11.78
N ILE A 87 23.74 13.85 -12.35
CA ILE A 87 22.34 13.99 -11.94
C ILE A 87 22.18 13.51 -10.49
N ALA A 88 22.79 12.38 -10.13
CA ALA A 88 22.72 11.85 -8.76
C ALA A 88 23.28 12.84 -7.72
N GLU A 89 24.41 13.47 -8.03
CA GLU A 89 25.03 14.48 -7.17
C GLU A 89 24.15 15.73 -7.04
N LEU A 90 23.55 16.20 -8.14
CA LEU A 90 22.65 17.35 -8.14
C LEU A 90 21.43 17.16 -7.24
N PHE A 91 20.85 15.96 -7.24
CA PHE A 91 19.65 15.64 -6.45
C PHE A 91 19.97 14.96 -5.11
N GLY A 92 21.24 14.79 -4.75
CA GLY A 92 21.65 14.15 -3.49
C GLY A 92 21.22 12.69 -3.35
N VAL A 93 21.03 11.97 -4.47
CA VAL A 93 20.57 10.57 -4.48
C VAL A 93 21.61 9.65 -5.11
N GLY A 94 21.58 8.35 -4.81
CA GLY A 94 22.52 7.40 -5.41
C GLY A 94 22.31 7.22 -6.92
N ARG A 95 23.40 7.10 -7.70
CA ARG A 95 23.37 6.82 -9.15
C ARG A 95 22.41 5.68 -9.55
N LYS A 96 22.35 4.60 -8.76
CA LYS A 96 21.45 3.48 -9.01
C LYS A 96 19.97 3.88 -8.94
N ALA A 97 19.61 4.85 -8.09
CA ALA A 97 18.26 5.41 -8.04
C ALA A 97 17.94 6.15 -9.35
N ILE A 98 18.85 7.02 -9.82
CA ILE A 98 18.71 7.71 -11.11
C ILE A 98 18.52 6.71 -12.26
N THR A 99 19.36 5.69 -12.37
CA THR A 99 19.18 4.65 -13.41
C THR A 99 17.80 3.99 -13.35
N LYS A 100 17.29 3.66 -12.16
CA LYS A 100 15.94 3.08 -12.02
C LYS A 100 14.83 4.06 -12.38
N ILE A 101 15.01 5.36 -12.12
CA ILE A 101 14.05 6.42 -12.47
C ILE A 101 14.01 6.63 -14.00
N VAL A 102 15.19 6.74 -14.63
CA VAL A 102 15.35 6.90 -16.08
C VAL A 102 14.79 5.69 -16.83
N ASN A 103 15.07 4.47 -16.36
CA ASN A 103 14.54 3.24 -16.95
C ASN A 103 13.07 2.96 -16.59
N ARG A 104 12.35 3.92 -15.98
CA ARG A 104 10.95 3.79 -15.54
C ARG A 104 10.66 2.57 -14.66
N GLN A 105 11.66 2.08 -13.93
CA GLN A 105 11.49 0.99 -12.95
C GLN A 105 10.94 1.53 -11.63
N ARG A 106 11.17 2.81 -11.32
CA ARG A 106 10.60 3.57 -10.22
C ARG A 106 9.80 4.77 -10.75
N TRP A 107 8.85 5.26 -9.96
CA TRP A 107 7.98 6.39 -10.35
C TRP A 107 7.26 6.16 -11.68
N LYS A 108 6.64 4.98 -11.84
CA LYS A 108 5.90 4.56 -13.04
C LYS A 108 4.67 5.41 -13.33
N HIS A 109 4.10 6.02 -12.30
CA HIS A 109 2.92 6.89 -12.39
C HIS A 109 3.24 8.29 -12.91
N VAL A 110 4.49 8.74 -12.77
CA VAL A 110 4.96 10.02 -13.33
C VAL A 110 5.30 9.81 -14.80
N ALA A 111 4.90 10.74 -15.66
CA ALA A 111 5.09 10.70 -17.11
C ALA A 111 6.54 10.88 -17.56
#